data_AF-A0A1I1MNV3-F1
#
_entry.id   AF-A0A1I1MNV3-F1
#
_cell.length_a   1.000
_cell.length_b   1.000
_cell.length_c   1.000
_cell.angle_alpha   90.00
_cell.angle_beta   90.00
_cell.angle_gamma   90.00
#
_symmetry.space_group_name_H-M   'P 1'
#
loop_
_entity.id
_entity.type
_entity.pdbx_description
1 polymer ?
#
loop_
_entity_poly.entity_id
_entity_poly.type
_entity_poly.pdbx_seq_one_letter_code
_entity_poly.pdbx_strand_id
1 'polypeptide(L)'
;MTRVGLRLVARLVAEVVLVSAALTVMAPAQAAVSTLDQDSAAAPGALSPTEVVDAIEDAGQRVYETAEVTTDASASVGRAAGVAVTIPRDPESSVEIRPEDGAGSLGIGLPGGGDSSSAVTRDGFSIFANLEDQTATAVHPLADGGVQFLLTVGSATSPTRYAFPVSVPEGAELALTEDGGADVAFPDGRRVASIPAPWAVDAAEHPVPTHFEIRSGALVQVVDHTSVAVAYPVLADPSVFSCDFYTHVCVKFTKGETRWIAGKTSVVGSGGIAGVSALCSKVPGGLIGMGACAAAIAAGGAALARSFNSASAKGKCVELHFLFLPPIVTLTRWKTEGC
;
A
#
# COMPACT_ATOMS: atom_id res chain seq x y z
N MET A 1 -31.65 23.31 79.33
CA MET A 1 -32.09 24.64 79.80
C MET A 1 -32.62 25.41 78.59
N THR A 2 -33.87 25.88 78.69
CA THR A 2 -34.54 26.97 77.92
C THR A 2 -34.59 26.86 76.38
N ARG A 3 -35.70 27.08 75.64
CA ARG A 3 -37.13 27.41 75.85
C ARG A 3 -37.77 27.19 74.44
N VAL A 4 -38.84 26.42 74.28
CA VAL A 4 -40.27 26.85 74.22
C VAL A 4 -40.66 27.67 72.98
N GLY A 5 -41.69 27.19 72.27
CA GLY A 5 -42.59 27.95 71.38
C GLY A 5 -43.10 27.07 70.22
N LEU A 6 -44.16 26.25 70.32
CA LEU A 6 -45.59 26.48 70.65
C LEU A 6 -46.37 27.26 69.58
N ARG A 7 -47.26 26.55 68.85
CA ARG A 7 -48.69 26.85 68.48
C ARG A 7 -49.08 25.88 67.33
N LEU A 8 -49.89 24.81 67.51
CA LEU A 8 -51.34 24.72 67.80
C LEU A 8 -52.13 25.52 66.72
N VAL A 9 -53.02 25.00 65.84
CA VAL A 9 -54.34 24.32 65.99
C VAL A 9 -54.87 24.13 64.54
N ALA A 10 -55.15 22.92 64.03
CA ALA A 10 -56.40 22.14 64.01
C ALA A 10 -57.39 22.36 62.83
N ARG A 11 -58.08 21.24 62.52
CA ARG A 11 -59.29 21.01 61.67
C ARG A 11 -59.00 21.00 60.15
N LEU A 12 -59.54 20.12 59.32
CA LEU A 12 -60.88 19.50 59.30
C LEU A 12 -60.87 18.19 58.50
N VAL A 13 -61.79 17.30 58.84
CA VAL A 13 -62.20 16.06 58.16
C VAL A 13 -62.78 16.36 56.77
N ALA A 14 -62.49 15.54 55.75
CA ALA A 14 -63.45 15.21 54.68
C ALA A 14 -63.02 13.97 53.89
N GLU A 15 -63.99 13.11 53.62
CA GLU A 15 -63.90 11.78 53.04
C GLU A 15 -63.55 11.73 51.54
N VAL A 16 -62.90 10.62 51.17
CA VAL A 16 -63.17 9.72 50.04
C VAL A 16 -63.77 10.32 48.77
N VAL A 17 -62.97 10.34 47.69
CA VAL A 17 -63.44 9.94 46.36
C VAL A 17 -62.35 9.09 45.70
N LEU A 18 -62.67 7.82 45.46
CA LEU A 18 -61.96 6.91 44.57
C LEU A 18 -62.10 7.41 43.13
N VAL A 19 -61.00 7.80 42.49
CA VAL A 19 -60.91 7.91 41.03
C VAL A 19 -59.74 7.06 40.58
N SER A 20 -60.08 5.92 39.96
CA SER A 20 -59.15 5.00 39.32
C SER A 20 -58.46 5.70 38.14
N ALA A 21 -57.18 6.06 38.30
CA ALA A 21 -56.37 6.59 37.22
C ALA A 21 -55.91 5.43 36.32
N ALA A 22 -56.40 5.41 35.08
CA ALA A 22 -55.91 4.54 34.02
C ALA A 22 -54.44 4.89 33.74
N LEU A 23 -53.53 3.96 34.06
CA LEU A 23 -52.12 4.06 33.72
C LEU A 23 -51.97 3.79 32.21
N THR A 24 -51.80 4.85 31.43
CA THR A 24 -51.32 4.76 30.05
C THR A 24 -49.84 4.38 30.10
N VAL A 25 -49.55 3.11 29.83
CA VAL A 25 -48.17 2.66 29.57
C VAL A 25 -47.78 3.22 28.21
N MET A 26 -46.95 4.27 28.21
CA MET A 26 -46.18 4.65 27.02
C MET A 26 -45.27 3.47 26.67
N ALA A 27 -45.54 2.83 25.53
CA ALA A 27 -44.61 1.90 24.92
C ALA A 27 -43.31 2.64 24.58
N PRO A 28 -42.13 2.07 24.85
CA PRO A 28 -40.91 2.62 24.29
C PRO A 28 -40.99 2.45 22.77
N ALA A 29 -40.77 3.54 22.03
CA ALA A 29 -40.51 3.45 20.60
C ALA A 29 -39.24 2.60 20.43
N GLN A 30 -39.39 1.33 20.06
CA GLN A 30 -38.28 0.58 19.48
C GLN A 30 -37.91 1.31 18.20
N ALA A 31 -36.80 2.03 18.24
CA ALA A 31 -36.03 2.29 17.04
C ALA A 31 -35.76 0.92 16.42
N ALA A 32 -36.32 0.68 15.24
CA ALA A 32 -35.94 -0.45 14.41
C ALA A 32 -34.45 -0.29 14.13
N VAL A 33 -33.62 -1.00 14.88
CA VAL A 33 -32.25 -1.27 14.51
C VAL A 33 -32.37 -2.18 13.29
N SER A 34 -32.30 -1.59 12.10
CA SER A 34 -32.09 -2.34 10.88
C SER A 34 -30.74 -3.04 11.05
N THR A 35 -30.76 -4.29 11.48
CA THR A 35 -29.68 -5.23 11.21
C THR A 35 -29.55 -5.23 9.69
N LEU A 36 -28.56 -4.51 9.17
CA LEU A 36 -28.11 -4.72 7.80
C LEU A 36 -27.66 -6.18 7.76
N ASP A 37 -28.43 -7.01 7.07
CA ASP A 37 -28.06 -8.37 6.72
C ASP A 37 -26.69 -8.32 6.05
N GLN A 38 -25.65 -8.70 6.80
CA GLN A 38 -24.29 -8.96 6.33
C GLN A 38 -24.16 -10.38 5.76
N ASP A 39 -25.19 -10.86 5.08
CA ASP A 39 -25.13 -12.15 4.39
C ASP A 39 -25.91 -12.06 3.08
N SER A 40 -25.51 -11.10 2.22
CA SER A 40 -25.83 -11.20 0.81
C SER A 40 -24.99 -12.35 0.27
N ALA A 41 -25.53 -13.56 0.34
CA ALA A 41 -24.98 -14.75 -0.31
C ALA A 41 -24.52 -14.34 -1.72
N ALA A 42 -23.22 -14.49 -1.98
CA ALA A 42 -22.63 -14.24 -3.26
C ALA A 42 -23.45 -14.98 -4.34
N ALA A 43 -23.74 -14.33 -5.45
CA ALA A 43 -24.26 -15.03 -6.62
C ALA A 43 -23.34 -16.22 -6.91
N PRO A 44 -23.85 -17.40 -7.29
CA PRO A 44 -23.00 -18.57 -7.55
C PRO A 44 -21.91 -18.21 -8.56
N GLY A 45 -20.65 -18.19 -8.11
CA GLY A 45 -19.47 -17.83 -8.90
C GLY A 45 -18.83 -16.47 -8.59
N ALA A 46 -19.43 -15.63 -7.74
CA ALA A 46 -18.86 -14.33 -7.35
C ALA A 46 -17.90 -14.48 -6.14
N LEU A 47 -16.67 -13.98 -6.25
CA LEU A 47 -15.75 -13.86 -5.11
C LEU A 47 -16.30 -12.83 -4.13
N SER A 48 -16.62 -13.26 -2.91
CA SER A 48 -16.99 -12.36 -1.83
C SER A 48 -15.77 -11.63 -1.27
N PRO A 49 -15.92 -10.43 -0.67
CA PRO A 49 -14.81 -9.75 -0.02
C PRO A 49 -14.12 -10.58 1.07
N THR A 50 -14.84 -11.48 1.74
CA THR A 50 -14.25 -12.39 2.74
C THR A 50 -13.35 -13.42 2.08
N GLU A 51 -13.81 -14.08 1.01
CA GLU A 51 -12.98 -15.05 0.28
C GLU A 51 -11.71 -14.42 -0.30
N VAL A 52 -11.79 -13.15 -0.71
CA VAL A 52 -10.62 -12.38 -1.15
C VAL A 52 -9.63 -12.16 -0.01
N VAL A 53 -10.12 -11.74 1.17
CA VAL A 53 -9.24 -11.55 2.34
C VAL A 53 -8.64 -12.88 2.80
N ASP A 54 -9.42 -13.96 2.85
CA ASP A 54 -8.92 -15.29 3.22
C ASP A 54 -7.79 -15.75 2.26
N ALA A 55 -7.97 -15.57 0.94
CA ALA A 55 -6.94 -15.88 -0.05
C ALA A 55 -5.67 -15.02 0.11
N ILE A 56 -5.81 -13.77 0.56
CA ILE A 56 -4.70 -12.86 0.84
C ILE A 56 -3.96 -13.28 2.11
N GLU A 57 -4.68 -13.70 3.16
CA GLU A 57 -4.10 -14.21 4.39
C GLU A 57 -3.27 -15.48 4.13
N ASP A 58 -3.78 -16.39 3.30
CA ASP A 58 -3.08 -17.61 2.89
C ASP A 58 -1.80 -17.31 2.07
N ALA A 59 -1.75 -16.21 1.32
CA ALA A 59 -0.56 -15.85 0.53
C ALA A 59 0.67 -15.47 1.38
N GLY A 60 0.48 -15.23 2.68
CA GLY A 60 1.55 -15.07 3.66
C GLY A 60 2.51 -13.90 3.38
N GLN A 61 3.81 -14.18 3.29
CA GLN A 61 4.87 -13.16 3.17
C GLN A 61 4.86 -12.34 1.85
N ARG A 62 3.90 -12.59 0.95
CA ARG A 62 3.73 -11.83 -0.29
C ARG A 62 2.91 -10.56 -0.09
N VAL A 63 2.23 -10.44 1.03
CA VAL A 63 1.51 -9.24 1.45
C VAL A 63 2.46 -8.36 2.26
N TYR A 64 2.68 -7.13 1.78
CA TYR A 64 3.56 -6.18 2.47
C TYR A 64 2.88 -5.54 3.69
N GLU A 65 3.66 -4.90 4.54
CA GLU A 65 3.13 -4.19 5.71
C GLU A 65 2.28 -2.99 5.28
N THR A 66 1.02 -2.97 5.70
CA THR A 66 0.07 -1.89 5.42
C THR A 66 0.39 -0.63 6.22
N ALA A 67 0.30 0.54 5.59
CA ALA A 67 0.39 1.83 6.28
C ALA A 67 -0.84 2.10 7.15
N GLU A 68 -0.77 3.10 8.04
CA GLU A 68 -1.97 3.60 8.70
C GLU A 68 -2.95 4.19 7.66
N VAL A 69 -4.16 3.65 7.61
CA VAL A 69 -5.19 4.03 6.63
C VAL A 69 -6.31 4.81 7.30
N THR A 70 -6.54 6.03 6.81
CA THR A 70 -7.78 6.77 7.08
C THR A 70 -8.78 6.51 5.97
N THR A 71 -10.04 6.27 6.33
CA THR A 71 -11.07 5.90 5.36
C THR A 71 -12.30 6.76 5.54
N ASP A 72 -12.83 7.26 4.42
CA ASP A 72 -14.12 7.97 4.37
C ASP A 72 -15.01 7.42 3.24
N ALA A 73 -16.11 8.15 2.96
CA ALA A 73 -17.09 7.76 1.95
C ALA A 73 -16.56 7.85 0.51
N SER A 74 -15.46 8.56 0.27
CA SER A 74 -14.89 8.83 -1.05
C SER A 74 -13.63 8.02 -1.33
N ALA A 75 -12.81 7.74 -0.32
CA ALA A 75 -11.55 7.03 -0.50
C ALA A 75 -11.01 6.39 0.80
N SER A 76 -10.05 5.49 0.62
CA SER A 76 -9.09 5.09 1.64
C SER A 76 -7.74 5.75 1.35
N VAL A 77 -7.13 6.36 2.37
CA VAL A 77 -5.88 7.13 2.24
C VAL A 77 -4.86 6.62 3.25
N GLY A 78 -3.75 6.09 2.74
CA GLY A 78 -2.56 5.75 3.53
C GLY A 78 -1.50 6.83 3.41
N ARG A 79 -0.81 7.13 4.52
CA ARG A 79 0.30 8.10 4.55
C ARG A 79 1.52 7.46 5.16
N ALA A 80 2.60 7.40 4.38
CA ALA A 80 3.86 6.83 4.81
C ALA A 80 5.01 7.46 4.03
N ALA A 81 6.16 7.62 4.70
CA ALA A 81 7.39 8.10 4.08
C ALA A 81 7.26 9.44 3.30
N GLY A 82 6.32 10.33 3.67
CA GLY A 82 6.08 11.59 2.97
C GLY A 82 5.29 11.46 1.66
N VAL A 83 4.67 10.30 1.44
CA VAL A 83 3.81 9.97 0.31
C VAL A 83 2.40 9.64 0.82
N ALA A 84 1.41 10.13 0.08
CA ALA A 84 0.01 9.81 0.24
C ALA A 84 -0.41 8.86 -0.88
N VAL A 85 -0.98 7.72 -0.49
CA VAL A 85 -1.65 6.80 -1.42
C VAL A 85 -3.13 6.94 -1.21
N THR A 86 -3.86 7.36 -2.25
CA THR A 86 -5.31 7.53 -2.25
C THR A 86 -5.93 6.46 -3.14
N ILE A 87 -6.78 5.63 -2.54
CA ILE A 87 -7.54 4.57 -3.21
C ILE A 87 -9.01 5.02 -3.26
N PRO A 88 -9.49 5.53 -4.41
CA PRO A 88 -10.88 5.96 -4.55
C PRO A 88 -11.86 4.81 -4.37
N ARG A 89 -13.10 5.09 -3.97
CA ARG A 89 -14.18 4.10 -3.96
C ARG A 89 -14.67 3.72 -5.35
N ASP A 90 -14.53 4.65 -6.28
CA ASP A 90 -14.95 4.51 -7.68
C ASP A 90 -13.89 3.72 -8.47
N PRO A 91 -14.24 2.58 -9.08
CA PRO A 91 -13.28 1.74 -9.79
C PRO A 91 -12.81 2.32 -11.13
N GLU A 92 -13.49 3.33 -11.69
CA GLU A 92 -13.00 4.06 -12.87
C GLU A 92 -11.89 5.05 -12.51
N SER A 93 -11.82 5.46 -11.24
CA SER A 93 -10.82 6.38 -10.73
C SER A 93 -9.52 5.64 -10.41
N SER A 94 -8.39 6.20 -10.83
CA SER A 94 -7.07 5.60 -10.55
C SER A 94 -6.69 5.71 -9.08
N VAL A 95 -5.96 4.72 -8.60
CA VAL A 95 -5.24 4.81 -7.32
C VAL A 95 -4.09 5.78 -7.50
N GLU A 96 -4.08 6.85 -6.71
CA GLU A 96 -3.12 7.93 -6.83
C GLU A 96 -2.04 7.80 -5.77
N ILE A 97 -0.78 7.76 -6.21
CA ILE A 97 0.40 7.89 -5.38
C ILE A 97 0.91 9.32 -5.56
N ARG A 98 0.96 10.10 -4.48
CA ARG A 98 1.29 11.52 -4.53
C ARG A 98 2.18 11.91 -3.35
N PRO A 99 3.26 12.66 -3.54
CA PRO A 99 4.05 13.16 -2.43
C PRO A 99 3.29 14.29 -1.73
N GLU A 100 3.51 14.42 -0.43
CA GLU A 100 2.78 15.40 0.38
C GLU A 100 3.19 16.85 0.09
N ASP A 101 4.37 17.05 -0.50
CA ASP A 101 4.83 18.35 -0.99
C ASP A 101 4.14 18.78 -2.32
N GLY A 102 3.37 17.87 -2.92
CA GLY A 102 2.45 18.14 -4.01
C GLY A 102 3.05 18.17 -5.41
N ALA A 103 4.32 17.80 -5.59
CA ALA A 103 4.88 17.75 -6.92
C ALA A 103 4.48 16.40 -7.61
N GLY A 104 3.82 16.46 -8.76
CA GLY A 104 3.39 15.30 -9.58
C GLY A 104 2.45 14.27 -8.89
N SER A 105 1.90 13.35 -9.68
CA SER A 105 1.24 12.13 -9.19
C SER A 105 1.43 10.97 -10.17
N LEU A 106 1.23 9.75 -9.67
CA LEU A 106 1.30 8.50 -10.41
C LEU A 106 -0.03 7.81 -10.16
N GLY A 107 -0.82 7.67 -11.21
CA GLY A 107 -2.10 6.99 -11.17
C GLY A 107 -1.95 5.56 -11.67
N ILE A 108 -2.53 4.60 -10.94
CA ILE A 108 -2.65 3.22 -11.38
C ILE A 108 -4.12 2.82 -11.33
N GLY A 109 -4.69 2.53 -12.50
CA GLY A 109 -6.07 2.06 -12.63
C GLY A 109 -6.20 0.56 -12.32
N LEU A 110 -7.43 0.15 -12.04
CA LEU A 110 -7.77 -1.25 -11.79
C LEU A 110 -7.97 -2.03 -13.10
N PRO A 111 -7.71 -3.35 -13.11
CA PRO A 111 -8.08 -4.19 -14.23
C PRO A 111 -9.60 -4.25 -14.35
N GLY A 112 -10.11 -4.09 -15.57
CA GLY A 112 -11.56 -4.03 -15.86
C GLY A 112 -12.23 -2.69 -15.56
N GLY A 113 -11.56 -1.77 -14.85
CA GLY A 113 -12.08 -0.41 -14.60
C GLY A 113 -13.55 -0.39 -14.16
N GLY A 114 -14.39 0.33 -14.91
CA GLY A 114 -15.82 0.54 -14.63
C GLY A 114 -16.71 -0.71 -14.60
N ASP A 115 -16.20 -1.87 -15.02
CA ASP A 115 -16.90 -3.15 -14.89
C ASP A 115 -16.78 -3.76 -13.47
N SER A 116 -15.93 -3.17 -12.62
CA SER A 116 -15.80 -3.56 -11.21
C SER A 116 -16.84 -2.87 -10.32
N SER A 117 -17.08 -3.44 -9.15
CA SER A 117 -17.88 -2.83 -8.08
C SER A 117 -17.14 -1.65 -7.44
N SER A 118 -17.89 -0.75 -6.78
CA SER A 118 -17.28 0.19 -5.84
C SER A 118 -16.56 -0.54 -4.70
N ALA A 119 -15.52 0.10 -4.17
CA ALA A 119 -14.64 -0.52 -3.19
C ALA A 119 -15.34 -0.81 -1.86
N VAL A 120 -15.24 -2.04 -1.37
CA VAL A 120 -15.56 -2.41 0.02
C VAL A 120 -14.27 -2.42 0.83
N THR A 121 -14.24 -1.77 2.00
CA THR A 121 -13.07 -1.84 2.88
C THR A 121 -13.19 -3.01 3.85
N ARG A 122 -12.14 -3.81 3.96
CA ARG A 122 -12.01 -4.89 4.93
C ARG A 122 -10.54 -5.07 5.30
N ASP A 123 -10.25 -5.12 6.61
CA ASP A 123 -8.91 -5.40 7.16
C ASP A 123 -7.75 -4.57 6.56
N GLY A 124 -8.03 -3.29 6.23
CA GLY A 124 -7.05 -2.38 5.64
C GLY A 124 -6.98 -2.40 4.10
N PHE A 125 -7.68 -3.33 3.46
CA PHE A 125 -7.81 -3.43 2.02
C PHE A 125 -9.05 -2.74 1.49
N SER A 126 -8.93 -2.11 0.32
CA SER A 126 -10.04 -1.71 -0.53
C SER A 126 -10.22 -2.74 -1.63
N ILE A 127 -11.35 -3.44 -1.63
CA ILE A 127 -11.62 -4.59 -2.50
C ILE A 127 -12.63 -4.21 -3.57
N PHE A 128 -12.26 -4.42 -4.82
CA PHE A 128 -13.08 -4.18 -6.00
C PHE A 128 -13.35 -5.53 -6.68
N ALA A 129 -14.61 -5.93 -6.79
CA ALA A 129 -14.99 -7.20 -7.40
C ALA A 129 -15.50 -6.98 -8.83
N ASN A 130 -15.06 -7.80 -9.78
CA ASN A 130 -15.62 -7.88 -11.12
C ASN A 130 -16.30 -9.25 -11.26
N LEU A 131 -17.63 -9.23 -11.25
CA LEU A 131 -18.45 -10.44 -11.26
C LEU A 131 -18.46 -11.15 -12.61
N GLU A 132 -18.30 -10.40 -13.71
CA GLU A 132 -18.29 -10.95 -15.07
C GLU A 132 -17.00 -11.74 -15.30
N ASP A 133 -15.86 -11.15 -14.95
CA ASP A 133 -14.55 -11.79 -15.07
C ASP A 133 -14.25 -12.76 -13.92
N GLN A 134 -15.12 -12.84 -12.91
CA GLN A 134 -14.91 -13.58 -11.66
C GLN A 134 -13.55 -13.26 -11.04
N THR A 135 -13.23 -11.96 -10.96
CA THR A 135 -12.01 -11.48 -10.34
C THR A 135 -12.31 -10.50 -9.23
N ALA A 136 -11.32 -10.28 -8.37
CA ALA A 136 -11.35 -9.17 -7.43
C ALA A 136 -9.95 -8.60 -7.29
N THR A 137 -9.83 -7.28 -7.13
CA THR A 137 -8.56 -6.63 -6.84
C THR A 137 -8.64 -6.02 -5.45
N ALA A 138 -7.83 -6.50 -4.52
CA ALA A 138 -7.63 -5.86 -3.23
C ALA A 138 -6.45 -4.89 -3.31
N VAL A 139 -6.63 -3.68 -2.82
CA VAL A 139 -5.59 -2.63 -2.84
C VAL A 139 -5.35 -2.14 -1.43
N HIS A 140 -4.09 -2.02 -1.04
CA HIS A 140 -3.73 -1.41 0.24
C HIS A 140 -2.43 -0.58 0.13
N PRO A 141 -2.35 0.53 0.87
CA PRO A 141 -1.15 1.37 0.90
C PRO A 141 -0.07 0.73 1.77
N LEU A 142 1.19 0.85 1.37
CA LEU A 142 2.33 0.22 2.05
C LEU A 142 3.01 1.18 3.03
N ALA A 143 3.56 0.63 4.11
CA ALA A 143 4.27 1.38 5.15
C ALA A 143 5.53 2.12 4.67
N ASP A 144 5.99 1.87 3.44
CA ASP A 144 7.10 2.56 2.79
C ASP A 144 6.66 3.65 1.78
N GLY A 145 5.35 3.90 1.64
CA GLY A 145 4.81 4.88 0.69
C GLY A 145 4.49 4.30 -0.69
N GLY A 146 4.63 2.99 -0.87
CA GLY A 146 4.14 2.26 -2.04
C GLY A 146 2.66 1.88 -1.93
N VAL A 147 2.20 1.09 -2.90
CA VAL A 147 0.86 0.49 -2.91
C VAL A 147 0.98 -0.93 -3.47
N GLN A 148 0.16 -1.86 -2.97
CA GLN A 148 0.08 -3.19 -3.52
C GLN A 148 -1.34 -3.48 -4.00
N PHE A 149 -1.42 -4.04 -5.20
CA PHE A 149 -2.62 -4.61 -5.79
C PHE A 149 -2.50 -6.14 -5.70
N LEU A 150 -3.55 -6.78 -5.22
CA LEU A 150 -3.66 -8.23 -5.11
C LEU A 150 -4.87 -8.66 -5.94
N LEU A 151 -4.59 -9.08 -7.17
CA LEU A 151 -5.58 -9.60 -8.09
C LEU A 151 -5.87 -11.06 -7.75
N THR A 152 -7.13 -11.33 -7.41
CA THR A 152 -7.69 -12.66 -7.22
C THR A 152 -8.38 -13.09 -8.51
N VAL A 153 -7.89 -14.15 -9.12
CA VAL A 153 -8.48 -14.84 -10.27
C VAL A 153 -9.34 -15.97 -9.72
N GLY A 154 -10.65 -15.88 -9.87
CA GLY A 154 -11.59 -16.75 -9.16
C GLY A 154 -11.83 -18.11 -9.80
N SER A 155 -11.65 -18.24 -11.12
CA SER A 155 -11.96 -19.51 -11.79
C SER A 155 -11.26 -19.71 -13.15
N ALA A 156 -11.44 -20.90 -13.71
CA ALA A 156 -10.91 -21.26 -15.04
C ALA A 156 -11.50 -20.46 -16.19
N THR A 157 -12.61 -19.76 -15.97
CA THR A 157 -13.23 -18.89 -16.98
C THR A 157 -12.78 -17.44 -16.87
N SER A 158 -12.04 -17.07 -15.83
CA SER A 158 -11.47 -15.73 -15.70
C SER A 158 -10.46 -15.42 -16.82
N PRO A 159 -10.29 -14.14 -17.19
CA PRO A 159 -9.30 -13.74 -18.20
C PRO A 159 -7.87 -14.12 -17.81
N THR A 160 -6.96 -14.19 -18.77
CA THR A 160 -5.52 -14.41 -18.49
C THR A 160 -4.69 -13.14 -18.58
N ARG A 161 -5.31 -11.99 -18.90
CA ARG A 161 -4.63 -10.71 -19.14
C ARG A 161 -5.35 -9.60 -18.38
N TYR A 162 -4.59 -8.90 -17.55
CA TYR A 162 -5.12 -7.89 -16.64
C TYR A 162 -4.37 -6.58 -16.85
N ALA A 163 -5.05 -5.59 -17.41
CA ALA A 163 -4.46 -4.30 -17.72
C ALA A 163 -4.64 -3.33 -16.56
N PHE A 164 -3.55 -2.83 -16.02
CA PHE A 164 -3.50 -1.73 -15.06
C PHE A 164 -3.12 -0.46 -15.82
N PRO A 165 -4.06 0.43 -16.18
CA PRO A 165 -3.74 1.70 -16.83
C PRO A 165 -2.79 2.51 -15.95
N VAL A 166 -1.73 3.09 -16.53
CA VAL A 166 -0.75 3.87 -15.77
C VAL A 166 -0.73 5.31 -16.26
N SER A 167 -1.03 6.24 -15.37
CA SER A 167 -0.90 7.68 -15.59
C SER A 167 0.39 8.17 -14.95
N VAL A 168 1.39 8.49 -15.76
CA VAL A 168 2.72 8.90 -15.30
C VAL A 168 2.84 10.43 -15.27
N PRO A 169 3.74 11.00 -14.43
CA PRO A 169 4.07 12.43 -14.50
C PRO A 169 4.51 12.87 -15.90
N GLU A 170 4.26 14.13 -16.25
CA GLU A 170 4.64 14.68 -17.56
C GLU A 170 6.15 14.48 -17.82
N GLY A 171 6.47 13.81 -18.93
CA GLY A 171 7.85 13.51 -19.32
C GLY A 171 8.46 12.27 -18.70
N ALA A 172 7.75 11.55 -17.81
CA ALA A 172 8.12 10.21 -17.39
C ALA A 172 7.55 9.15 -18.34
N GLU A 173 8.15 7.95 -18.34
CA GLU A 173 7.76 6.82 -19.16
C GLU A 173 7.68 5.55 -18.32
N LEU A 174 6.70 4.69 -18.63
CA LEU A 174 6.63 3.32 -18.13
C LEU A 174 7.42 2.41 -19.07
N ALA A 175 8.37 1.65 -18.54
CA ALA A 175 9.19 0.72 -19.32
C ALA A 175 9.44 -0.59 -18.55
N LEU A 176 9.52 -1.72 -19.28
CA LEU A 176 9.90 -3.01 -18.69
C LEU A 176 11.38 -3.01 -18.32
N THR A 177 11.72 -3.73 -17.26
CA THR A 177 13.10 -3.93 -16.80
C THR A 177 13.63 -5.30 -17.25
N GLU A 178 14.95 -5.48 -17.25
CA GLU A 178 15.59 -6.73 -17.69
C GLU A 178 15.20 -7.96 -16.83
N ASP A 179 14.90 -7.72 -15.56
CA ASP A 179 14.44 -8.74 -14.60
C ASP A 179 12.94 -9.08 -14.72
N GLY A 180 12.22 -8.47 -15.68
CA GLY A 180 10.81 -8.75 -15.97
C GLY A 180 9.80 -7.91 -15.17
N GLY A 181 10.28 -6.97 -14.36
CA GLY A 181 9.47 -5.92 -13.74
C GLY A 181 9.20 -4.74 -14.67
N ALA A 182 8.85 -3.60 -14.08
CA ALA A 182 8.70 -2.33 -14.78
C ALA A 182 9.14 -1.15 -13.92
N ASP A 183 9.57 -0.07 -14.55
CA ASP A 183 9.86 1.20 -13.91
C ASP A 183 9.04 2.32 -14.54
N VAL A 184 8.66 3.30 -13.72
CA VAL A 184 8.25 4.62 -14.20
C VAL A 184 9.42 5.57 -13.96
N ALA A 185 10.00 6.13 -15.02
CA ALA A 185 11.18 6.98 -14.92
C ALA A 185 11.21 8.09 -15.97
N PHE A 186 11.90 9.18 -15.67
CA PHE A 186 12.22 10.23 -16.64
C PHE A 186 13.39 9.81 -17.55
N PRO A 187 13.54 10.40 -18.75
CA PRO A 187 14.68 10.16 -19.64
C PRO A 187 16.04 10.48 -19.03
N ASP A 188 16.08 11.37 -18.03
CA ASP A 188 17.27 11.68 -17.24
C ASP A 188 17.59 10.61 -16.19
N GLY A 189 16.80 9.52 -16.15
CA GLY A 189 16.88 8.31 -15.33
C GLY A 189 16.44 8.47 -13.88
N ARG A 190 15.83 9.60 -13.50
CA ARG A 190 15.11 9.71 -12.22
C ARG A 190 13.91 8.77 -12.21
N ARG A 191 13.89 7.84 -11.27
CA ARG A 191 12.80 6.88 -11.09
C ARG A 191 11.69 7.49 -10.24
N VAL A 192 10.46 7.44 -10.74
CA VAL A 192 9.23 7.79 -10.03
C VAL A 192 8.79 6.62 -9.16
N ALA A 193 8.71 5.43 -9.77
CA ALA A 193 8.30 4.20 -9.11
C ALA A 193 8.97 2.98 -9.74
N SER A 194 9.06 1.90 -8.97
CA SER A 194 9.53 0.59 -9.40
C SER A 194 8.46 -0.45 -9.10
N ILE A 195 8.27 -1.35 -10.05
CA ILE A 195 7.31 -2.44 -10.00
C ILE A 195 8.14 -3.72 -10.17
N PRO A 196 8.32 -4.54 -9.10
CA PRO A 196 9.14 -5.74 -9.18
C PRO A 196 8.60 -6.73 -10.20
N ALA A 197 9.41 -7.70 -10.60
CA ALA A 197 8.94 -8.80 -11.44
C ALA A 197 7.68 -9.46 -10.84
N PRO A 198 6.69 -9.79 -11.69
CA PRO A 198 5.39 -10.25 -11.21
C PRO A 198 5.50 -11.62 -10.58
N TRP A 199 4.58 -11.90 -9.67
CA TRP A 199 4.36 -13.23 -9.14
C TRP A 199 2.87 -13.60 -9.20
N ALA A 200 2.60 -14.90 -9.29
CA ALA A 200 1.27 -15.45 -9.14
C ALA A 200 1.37 -16.80 -8.40
N VAL A 201 0.42 -17.08 -7.52
CA VAL A 201 0.32 -18.34 -6.79
C VAL A 201 -1.11 -18.83 -6.74
N ASP A 202 -1.29 -20.14 -6.80
CA ASP A 202 -2.60 -20.78 -6.68
C ASP A 202 -2.99 -20.99 -5.20
N ALA A 203 -4.22 -21.46 -4.94
CA ALA A 203 -4.72 -21.69 -3.58
C ALA A 203 -3.99 -22.80 -2.80
N ALA A 204 -3.12 -23.56 -3.47
CA ALA A 204 -2.21 -24.53 -2.85
C ALA A 204 -0.77 -24.00 -2.76
N GLU A 205 -0.58 -22.68 -2.90
CA GLU A 205 0.68 -21.95 -2.90
C GLU A 205 1.66 -22.34 -4.01
N HIS A 206 1.21 -23.04 -5.06
CA HIS A 206 2.06 -23.36 -6.19
C HIS A 206 2.24 -22.14 -7.10
N PRO A 207 3.46 -21.88 -7.60
CA PRO A 207 3.69 -20.77 -8.51
C PRO A 207 2.94 -20.97 -9.82
N VAL A 208 2.26 -19.93 -10.28
CA VAL A 208 1.60 -19.86 -11.59
C VAL A 208 2.45 -18.99 -12.52
N PRO A 209 2.73 -19.42 -13.76
CA PRO A 209 3.52 -18.61 -14.69
C PRO A 209 2.87 -17.25 -14.95
N THR A 210 3.66 -16.19 -14.83
CA THR A 210 3.20 -14.81 -15.05
C THR A 210 4.32 -13.92 -15.57
N HIS A 211 3.97 -12.88 -16.32
CA HIS A 211 4.88 -11.85 -16.82
C HIS A 211 4.16 -10.53 -17.08
N PHE A 212 4.90 -9.43 -17.13
CA PHE A 212 4.38 -8.14 -17.56
C PHE A 212 4.58 -7.89 -19.06
N GLU A 213 3.62 -7.19 -19.65
CA GLU A 213 3.72 -6.56 -20.96
C GLU A 213 3.30 -5.08 -20.82
N ILE A 214 3.81 -4.20 -21.69
CA ILE A 214 3.30 -2.83 -21.78
C ILE A 214 2.47 -2.72 -23.05
N ARG A 215 1.21 -2.32 -22.91
CA ARG A 215 0.29 -2.10 -24.04
C ARG A 215 -0.52 -0.84 -23.83
N SER A 216 -0.48 0.06 -24.81
CA SER A 216 -1.29 1.28 -24.83
C SER A 216 -1.19 2.13 -23.55
N GLY A 217 0.01 2.22 -22.94
CA GLY A 217 0.22 2.96 -21.68
C GLY A 217 -0.23 2.24 -20.40
N ALA A 218 -0.68 0.98 -20.49
CA ALA A 218 -1.00 0.14 -19.35
C ALA A 218 0.10 -0.88 -19.07
N LEU A 219 0.30 -1.21 -17.79
CA LEU A 219 1.01 -2.40 -17.35
C LEU A 219 0.03 -3.57 -17.42
N VAL A 220 0.28 -4.53 -18.30
CA VAL A 220 -0.56 -5.73 -18.44
C VAL A 220 0.14 -6.90 -17.78
N GLN A 221 -0.44 -7.44 -16.71
CA GLN A 221 -0.01 -8.71 -16.17
C GLN A 221 -0.71 -9.85 -16.89
N VAL A 222 0.08 -10.76 -17.42
CA VAL A 222 -0.42 -12.02 -17.98
C VAL A 222 -0.27 -13.08 -16.91
N VAL A 223 -1.35 -13.74 -16.52
CA VAL A 223 -1.36 -14.85 -15.56
C VAL A 223 -1.79 -16.10 -16.32
N ASP A 224 -0.84 -16.98 -16.62
CA ASP A 224 -1.09 -18.17 -17.44
C ASP A 224 -1.64 -19.34 -16.61
N HIS A 225 -2.79 -19.10 -15.99
CA HIS A 225 -3.47 -20.06 -15.12
C HIS A 225 -4.31 -21.11 -15.90
N THR A 226 -4.29 -21.07 -17.24
CA THR A 226 -5.07 -21.99 -18.10
C THR A 226 -4.21 -23.01 -18.81
N SER A 227 -2.89 -22.77 -18.93
CA SER A 227 -1.95 -23.72 -19.54
C SER A 227 -1.40 -24.76 -18.55
N VAL A 228 -1.62 -24.55 -17.25
CA VAL A 228 -1.19 -25.42 -16.16
C VAL A 228 -2.37 -25.77 -15.26
N ALA A 229 -2.27 -26.88 -14.52
CA ALA A 229 -3.25 -27.20 -13.48
C ALA A 229 -3.04 -26.27 -12.29
N VAL A 230 -4.08 -25.54 -11.89
CA VAL A 230 -4.08 -24.61 -10.75
C VAL A 230 -5.24 -24.90 -9.80
N ALA A 231 -5.04 -24.66 -8.51
CA ALA A 231 -6.12 -24.56 -7.54
C ALA A 231 -6.61 -23.10 -7.44
N TYR A 232 -7.90 -22.87 -7.63
CA TYR A 232 -8.47 -21.52 -7.49
C TYR A 232 -8.81 -21.19 -6.02
N PRO A 233 -8.76 -19.91 -5.63
CA PRO A 233 -8.35 -18.77 -6.46
C PRO A 233 -6.84 -18.68 -6.71
N VAL A 234 -6.44 -18.05 -7.82
CA VAL A 234 -5.04 -17.67 -8.06
C VAL A 234 -4.87 -16.22 -7.64
N LEU A 235 -3.87 -15.93 -6.81
CA LEU A 235 -3.51 -14.57 -6.40
C LEU A 235 -2.30 -14.09 -7.21
N ALA A 236 -2.34 -12.85 -7.68
CA ALA A 236 -1.26 -12.22 -8.43
C ALA A 236 -1.07 -10.77 -7.96
N ASP A 237 0.12 -10.22 -8.17
CA ASP A 237 0.42 -8.79 -7.91
C ASP A 237 -0.07 -7.89 -9.08
N PRO A 238 0.30 -6.60 -9.24
CA PRO A 238 1.58 -5.93 -8.96
C PRO A 238 1.71 -5.21 -7.60
N SER A 239 2.96 -5.01 -7.18
CA SER A 239 3.33 -4.07 -6.10
C SER A 239 4.13 -2.89 -6.64
N VAL A 240 3.80 -1.68 -6.20
CA VAL A 240 4.43 -0.45 -6.70
C VAL A 240 5.13 0.24 -5.56
N PHE A 241 6.45 0.31 -5.67
CA PHE A 241 7.32 0.99 -4.71
C PHE A 241 7.67 2.36 -5.25
N SER A 242 7.28 3.41 -4.52
CA SER A 242 7.68 4.78 -4.86
C SER A 242 9.01 5.11 -4.19
N CYS A 243 9.94 5.70 -4.96
CA CYS A 243 11.24 6.13 -4.45
C CYS A 243 11.16 7.61 -4.04
N ASP A 244 10.67 7.89 -2.82
CA ASP A 244 10.38 9.25 -2.32
C ASP A 244 9.84 10.20 -3.42
N PHE A 245 9.01 9.62 -4.29
CA PHE A 245 8.32 10.23 -5.42
C PHE A 245 9.13 11.24 -6.28
N TYR A 246 10.01 10.73 -7.18
CA TYR A 246 10.83 11.41 -8.21
C TYR A 246 11.77 12.56 -7.80
N THR A 247 11.65 13.09 -6.58
CA THR A 247 12.59 14.08 -6.02
C THR A 247 13.90 13.39 -5.66
N HIS A 248 13.87 12.09 -5.37
CA HIS A 248 15.03 11.31 -5.02
C HIS A 248 15.35 10.25 -6.07
N VAL A 249 16.63 9.91 -6.16
CA VAL A 249 17.13 8.69 -6.79
C VAL A 249 17.42 7.70 -5.68
N CYS A 250 16.71 6.56 -5.67
CA CYS A 250 16.88 5.53 -4.66
C CYS A 250 17.74 4.42 -5.23
N VAL A 251 18.78 4.05 -4.47
CA VAL A 251 19.69 2.97 -4.84
C VAL A 251 19.60 1.92 -3.76
N LYS A 252 18.88 0.84 -4.07
CA LYS A 252 18.77 -0.34 -3.22
C LYS A 252 19.90 -1.31 -3.52
N PHE A 253 20.67 -1.65 -2.49
CA PHE A 253 21.80 -2.54 -2.57
C PHE A 253 21.36 -3.96 -2.21
N THR A 254 21.70 -4.93 -3.06
CA THR A 254 21.44 -6.35 -2.78
C THR A 254 22.12 -6.81 -1.49
N LYS A 255 21.75 -8.00 -0.98
CA LYS A 255 22.41 -8.62 0.18
C LYS A 255 23.92 -8.79 -0.03
N GLY A 256 24.32 -9.20 -1.24
CA GLY A 256 25.72 -9.37 -1.63
C GLY A 256 26.46 -8.04 -1.66
N GLU A 257 25.86 -7.00 -2.25
CA GLU A 257 26.45 -5.67 -2.33
C GLU A 257 26.52 -4.98 -0.97
N THR A 258 25.48 -5.10 -0.14
CA THR A 258 25.46 -4.58 1.22
C THR A 258 26.59 -5.19 2.05
N ARG A 259 26.77 -6.52 1.97
CA ARG A 259 27.88 -7.23 2.64
C ARG A 259 29.24 -6.81 2.09
N TRP A 260 29.35 -6.69 0.76
CA TRP A 260 30.60 -6.28 0.11
C TRP A 260 30.98 -4.85 0.52
N ILE A 261 30.03 -3.91 0.51
CA ILE A 261 30.21 -2.53 0.96
C ILE A 261 30.54 -2.48 2.44
N ALA A 262 29.86 -3.26 3.30
CA ALA A 262 30.18 -3.35 4.73
C ALA A 262 31.64 -3.82 4.97
N GLY A 263 32.13 -4.78 4.19
CA GLY A 263 33.53 -5.21 4.23
C GLY A 263 34.54 -4.15 3.77
N LYS A 264 34.05 -3.07 3.12
CA LYS A 264 34.84 -1.88 2.72
C LYS A 264 34.55 -0.65 3.59
N THR A 265 33.50 -0.65 4.43
CA THR A 265 33.02 0.55 5.16
C THR A 265 33.81 0.88 6.42
N SER A 266 34.77 0.06 6.86
CA SER A 266 35.81 0.47 7.81
C SER A 266 36.60 1.70 7.31
N VAL A 267 36.43 2.05 6.04
CA VAL A 267 37.01 3.21 5.36
C VAL A 267 36.00 4.36 5.14
N VAL A 268 34.68 4.13 5.23
CA VAL A 268 33.64 5.18 5.02
C VAL A 268 33.44 6.05 6.26
N GLY A 269 33.61 5.49 7.47
CA GLY A 269 33.48 6.26 8.71
C GLY A 269 34.55 7.34 8.94
N SER A 270 35.63 7.31 8.15
CA SER A 270 36.78 8.22 8.20
C SER A 270 37.02 8.98 6.88
N GLY A 271 36.06 8.97 5.94
CA GLY A 271 36.18 9.70 4.67
C GLY A 271 37.13 9.05 3.65
N GLY A 272 37.42 7.76 3.78
CA GLY A 272 38.34 7.07 2.89
C GLY A 272 37.72 6.70 1.54
N ILE A 273 38.52 6.94 0.50
CA ILE A 273 38.14 6.99 -0.91
C ILE A 273 37.65 5.63 -1.45
N ALA A 274 38.11 4.51 -0.88
CA ALA A 274 37.79 3.17 -1.38
C ALA A 274 36.32 2.77 -1.16
N GLY A 275 35.75 3.11 0.01
CA GLY A 275 34.35 2.80 0.31
C GLY A 275 33.37 3.71 -0.43
N VAL A 276 33.74 4.98 -0.61
CA VAL A 276 32.96 5.94 -1.41
C VAL A 276 32.92 5.53 -2.88
N SER A 277 34.07 5.17 -3.46
CA SER A 277 34.14 4.74 -4.86
C SER A 277 33.37 3.44 -5.11
N ALA A 278 33.47 2.48 -4.19
CA ALA A 278 32.73 1.22 -4.22
C ALA A 278 31.22 1.46 -4.22
N LEU A 279 30.73 2.36 -3.36
CA LEU A 279 29.32 2.67 -3.26
C LEU A 279 28.85 3.48 -4.49
N CYS A 280 29.61 4.49 -4.92
CA CYS A 280 29.27 5.28 -6.11
C CYS A 280 29.33 4.47 -7.41
N SER A 281 30.14 3.43 -7.51
CA SER A 281 30.17 2.55 -8.69
C SER A 281 28.89 1.73 -8.88
N LYS A 282 28.08 1.65 -7.83
CA LYS A 282 26.79 0.95 -7.80
C LYS A 282 25.60 1.92 -7.89
N VAL A 283 25.84 3.21 -7.69
CA VAL A 283 24.90 4.26 -8.05
C VAL A 283 24.99 4.46 -9.58
N PRO A 284 23.88 4.47 -10.32
CA PRO A 284 23.93 4.68 -11.78
C PRO A 284 24.68 5.98 -12.12
N GLY A 285 25.90 5.84 -12.62
CA GLY A 285 26.86 6.93 -12.75
C GLY A 285 26.46 8.03 -13.75
N GLY A 286 25.52 7.73 -14.65
CA GLY A 286 24.95 8.70 -15.58
C GLY A 286 23.97 9.70 -14.93
N LEU A 287 23.43 9.38 -13.76
CA LEU A 287 22.38 10.18 -13.11
C LEU A 287 22.97 11.20 -12.14
N ILE A 288 23.81 10.73 -11.22
CA ILE A 288 24.31 11.54 -10.11
C ILE A 288 25.72 12.08 -10.41
N GLY A 289 26.44 11.52 -11.38
CA GLY A 289 27.85 11.83 -11.61
C GLY A 289 28.73 11.40 -10.43
N MET A 290 29.89 10.82 -10.74
CA MET A 290 30.76 10.25 -9.70
C MET A 290 31.19 11.29 -8.64
N GLY A 291 31.37 12.55 -9.04
CA GLY A 291 31.74 13.64 -8.14
C GLY A 291 30.64 14.00 -7.14
N ALA A 292 29.40 14.15 -7.59
CA ALA A 292 28.29 14.51 -6.69
C ALA A 292 27.90 13.33 -5.80
N CYS A 293 27.96 12.10 -6.32
CA CYS A 293 27.80 10.90 -5.51
C CYS A 293 28.85 10.84 -4.39
N ALA A 294 30.12 11.08 -4.72
CA ALA A 294 31.19 11.03 -3.73
C ALA A 294 30.99 12.07 -2.62
N ALA A 295 30.60 13.30 -2.97
CA ALA A 295 30.28 14.35 -2.01
C ALA A 295 29.08 13.98 -1.13
N ALA A 296 28.00 13.46 -1.73
CA ALA A 296 26.78 13.06 -1.02
C ALA A 296 27.05 11.92 -0.02
N ILE A 297 27.81 10.90 -0.40
CA ILE A 297 28.18 9.79 0.50
C ILE A 297 29.12 10.25 1.60
N ALA A 298 30.09 11.11 1.29
CA ALA A 298 31.00 11.67 2.28
C ALA A 298 30.24 12.42 3.39
N ALA A 299 29.16 13.12 3.04
CA ALA A 299 28.27 13.79 4.01
C ALA A 299 27.56 12.79 4.95
N GLY A 300 27.21 11.60 4.47
CA GLY A 300 26.63 10.53 5.30
C GLY A 300 27.62 9.92 6.32
N GLY A 301 28.92 9.95 5.99
CA GLY A 301 30.04 9.64 6.88
C GLY A 301 29.89 8.36 7.71
N ALA A 302 30.23 8.44 9.01
CA ALA A 302 30.16 7.30 9.92
C ALA A 302 28.75 6.75 10.15
N ALA A 303 27.70 7.57 9.99
CA ALA A 303 26.33 7.13 10.18
C ALA A 303 25.90 6.17 9.05
N LEU A 304 26.21 6.52 7.81
CA LEU A 304 26.00 5.64 6.66
C LEU A 304 26.80 4.33 6.78
N ALA A 305 28.07 4.42 7.19
CA ALA A 305 28.92 3.25 7.41
C ALA A 305 28.32 2.28 8.45
N ARG A 306 27.76 2.80 9.54
CA ARG A 306 27.09 1.99 10.57
C ARG A 306 25.85 1.28 10.02
N SER A 307 25.07 1.93 9.15
CA SER A 307 23.91 1.31 8.52
C SER A 307 24.27 0.10 7.66
N PHE A 308 25.29 0.21 6.80
CA PHE A 308 25.77 -0.94 6.01
C PHE A 308 26.30 -2.09 6.88
N ASN A 309 27.07 -1.79 7.93
CA ASN A 309 27.57 -2.81 8.85
C ASN A 309 26.43 -3.53 9.59
N SER A 310 25.47 -2.75 10.11
CA SER A 310 24.29 -3.28 10.82
C SER A 310 23.40 -4.12 9.89
N ALA A 311 23.13 -3.64 8.67
CA ALA A 311 22.35 -4.35 7.67
C ALA A 311 23.02 -5.67 7.27
N SER A 312 24.33 -5.64 6.99
CA SER A 312 25.12 -6.84 6.68
C SER A 312 25.08 -7.87 7.80
N ALA A 313 25.25 -7.45 9.07
CA ALA A 313 25.20 -8.33 10.23
C ALA A 313 23.83 -8.99 10.42
N LYS A 314 22.75 -8.29 10.03
CA LYS A 314 21.36 -8.77 10.12
C LYS A 314 20.88 -9.47 8.84
N GLY A 315 21.74 -9.59 7.82
CA GLY A 315 21.36 -10.15 6.52
C GLY A 315 20.32 -9.34 5.74
N LYS A 316 20.21 -8.03 6.04
CA LYS A 316 19.30 -7.05 5.45
C LYS A 316 19.98 -6.23 4.34
N CYS A 317 19.18 -5.49 3.59
CA CYS A 317 19.60 -4.62 2.49
C CYS A 317 19.62 -3.16 2.93
N VAL A 318 20.35 -2.32 2.19
CA VAL A 318 20.37 -0.86 2.41
C VAL A 318 19.84 -0.18 1.16
N GLU A 319 18.99 0.82 1.36
CA GLU A 319 18.56 1.75 0.31
C GLU A 319 19.02 3.16 0.65
N LEU A 320 19.58 3.84 -0.33
CA LEU A 320 20.03 5.22 -0.24
C LEU A 320 19.12 6.11 -1.05
N HIS A 321 18.78 7.26 -0.50
CA HIS A 321 17.88 8.23 -1.12
C HIS A 321 18.66 9.51 -1.40
N PHE A 322 18.91 9.78 -2.68
CA PHE A 322 19.63 10.96 -3.12
C PHE A 322 18.63 11.99 -3.66
N LEU A 323 18.40 13.09 -2.94
CA LEU A 323 17.65 14.22 -3.48
C LEU A 323 18.41 14.76 -4.69
N PHE A 324 17.72 14.80 -5.83
CA PHE A 324 18.27 15.27 -7.09
C PHE A 324 17.57 16.56 -7.51
N LEU A 325 18.23 17.69 -7.27
CA LEU A 325 17.80 19.02 -7.68
C LEU A 325 18.92 19.64 -8.50
N PRO A 326 18.95 19.46 -9.84
CA PRO A 326 20.12 19.82 -10.65
C PRO A 326 20.57 21.27 -10.37
N PRO A 327 21.87 21.51 -10.07
CA PRO A 327 23.02 20.57 -10.10
C PRO A 327 23.34 19.87 -8.76
N ILE A 328 22.50 20.02 -7.74
CA ILE A 328 22.71 19.52 -6.39
C ILE A 328 22.25 18.07 -6.30
N VAL A 329 23.15 17.21 -5.84
CA VAL A 329 22.79 15.87 -5.37
C VAL A 329 23.18 15.73 -3.91
N THR A 330 22.21 15.42 -3.07
CA THR A 330 22.41 15.24 -1.63
C THR A 330 21.85 13.91 -1.18
N LEU A 331 22.65 13.15 -0.44
CA LEU A 331 22.16 11.97 0.27
C LEU A 331 21.35 12.48 1.47
N THR A 332 20.02 12.40 1.37
CA THR A 332 19.10 12.95 2.38
C THR A 332 18.67 11.90 3.38
N ARG A 333 18.55 10.65 2.94
CA ARG A 333 18.07 9.54 3.76
C ARG A 333 18.71 8.21 3.35
N TRP A 334 18.76 7.28 4.29
CA TRP A 334 19.01 5.87 4.02
C TRP A 334 18.25 5.01 5.02
N LYS A 335 17.82 3.82 4.57
CA LYS A 335 17.08 2.88 5.41
C LYS A 335 17.65 1.46 5.29
N THR A 336 17.32 0.63 6.27
CA THR A 336 17.66 -0.79 6.29
C THR A 336 16.37 -1.58 6.19
N GLU A 337 16.29 -2.50 5.24
CA GLU A 337 15.04 -3.14 4.84
C GLU A 337 15.23 -4.61 4.49
N GLY A 338 14.11 -5.30 4.25
CA GLY A 338 14.13 -6.66 3.73
C GLY A 338 14.88 -6.71 2.40
N CYS A 339 15.82 -7.66 2.31
CA CYS A 339 16.19 -8.24 1.04
C CYS A 339 15.19 -9.35 0.75
#